data_AF-A0A6L4AYW5-F1
#
_entry.id   AF-A0A6L4AYW5-F1
#
_cell.length_a   1.000
_cell.length_b   1.000
_cell.length_c   1.000
_cell.angle_alpha   90.00
_cell.angle_beta   90.00
_cell.angle_gamma   90.00
#
_symmetry.space_group_name_H-M   'P 1'
#
loop_
_entity.id
_entity.type
_entity.pdbx_description
1 polymer ?
#
loop_
_entity_poly.entity_id
_entity_poly.type
_entity_poly.pdbx_seq_one_letter_code
_entity_poly.pdbx_strand_id
1 'polypeptide(L)'
;MASERRHLIGAAAAATAVLAGVVAALLHLGSPAERRLRRLDEERVQRLRHLESSIDLHLRSEKVLPADLKSLARLPWAGQVTFDPDSHEPFGYEVLGDRSYRLCAEFALPTPPPPPDREADFWAHPEGKHCYEFEVKPDEDEPWRRSAESPSEAGSGQAEESSPPGGKEPAEPAD
;
A
#
# COMPACT_ATOMS: atom_id res chain seq x y z
N MET A 1 24.25 -29.61 58.64
CA MET A 1 25.36 -29.15 57.77
C MET A 1 25.52 -29.95 56.47
N ALA A 2 25.64 -31.29 56.47
CA ALA A 2 25.87 -32.06 55.22
C ALA A 2 24.66 -32.17 54.27
N SER A 3 23.43 -32.29 54.78
CA SER A 3 22.23 -32.29 53.93
C SER A 3 21.96 -30.91 53.33
N GLU A 4 22.21 -29.84 54.10
CA GLU A 4 22.06 -28.45 53.66
C GLU A 4 22.95 -28.13 52.45
N ARG A 5 24.23 -28.54 52.49
CA ARG A 5 25.14 -28.43 51.33
C ARG A 5 24.65 -29.22 50.12
N ARG A 6 24.07 -30.41 50.30
CA ARG A 6 23.50 -31.22 49.21
C ARG A 6 22.27 -30.54 48.58
N HIS A 7 21.41 -29.92 49.39
CA HIS A 7 20.27 -29.16 48.89
C HIS A 7 20.70 -27.92 48.11
N LEU A 8 21.73 -27.19 48.58
CA LEU A 8 22.28 -26.03 47.86
C LEU A 8 22.91 -26.43 46.51
N ILE A 9 23.67 -27.52 46.47
CA ILE A 9 24.25 -28.04 45.21
C ILE A 9 23.14 -28.46 44.24
N GLY A 10 22.12 -29.16 44.72
CA GLY A 10 20.97 -29.57 43.89
C GLY A 10 20.20 -28.39 43.32
N ALA A 11 19.93 -27.36 44.13
CA ALA A 11 19.25 -26.15 43.69
C ALA A 11 20.08 -25.36 42.66
N ALA A 12 21.38 -25.23 42.88
CA ALA A 12 22.28 -24.58 41.93
C ALA A 12 22.36 -25.33 40.58
N ALA A 13 22.43 -26.66 40.62
CA ALA A 13 22.43 -27.49 39.42
C ALA A 13 21.11 -27.36 38.64
N ALA A 14 19.97 -27.39 39.33
CA ALA A 14 18.66 -27.19 38.71
C ALA A 14 18.52 -25.79 38.09
N ALA A 15 18.90 -24.73 38.82
CA ALA A 15 18.88 -23.36 38.30
C ALA A 15 19.76 -23.19 37.06
N THR A 16 20.96 -23.79 37.07
CA THR A 16 21.89 -23.77 35.93
C THR A 16 21.30 -24.50 34.73
N ALA A 17 20.70 -25.67 34.92
CA ALA A 17 20.07 -26.44 33.85
C ALA A 17 18.89 -25.67 33.21
N VAL A 18 18.06 -25.03 34.03
CA VAL A 18 16.96 -24.17 33.54
C VAL A 18 17.51 -22.99 32.74
N LEU A 19 18.50 -22.27 33.27
CA LEU A 19 19.10 -21.12 32.58
C LEU A 19 19.72 -21.54 31.24
N ALA A 20 20.45 -22.66 31.21
CA ALA A 20 21.04 -23.19 29.99
C ALA A 20 19.97 -23.55 28.94
N GLY A 21 18.86 -24.15 29.37
CA GLY A 21 17.72 -24.44 28.50
C GLY A 21 17.09 -23.18 27.91
N VAL A 22 16.89 -22.13 28.73
CA VAL A 22 16.36 -20.83 28.27
C VAL A 22 17.30 -20.17 27.27
N VAL A 23 18.61 -20.13 27.56
CA VAL A 23 19.60 -19.55 26.63
C VAL A 23 19.63 -20.33 25.32
N ALA A 24 19.66 -21.67 25.38
CA ALA A 24 19.62 -22.49 24.17
C ALA A 24 18.36 -22.22 23.34
N ALA A 25 17.19 -22.12 23.97
CA ALA A 25 15.94 -21.80 23.28
C ALA A 25 15.98 -20.40 22.64
N LEU A 26 16.48 -19.39 23.35
CA LEU A 26 16.61 -18.02 22.82
C LEU A 26 17.59 -17.93 21.65
N LEU A 27 18.69 -18.70 21.68
CA LEU A 27 19.63 -18.79 20.56
C LEU A 27 18.97 -19.43 19.33
N HIS A 28 18.06 -20.38 19.52
CA HIS A 28 17.34 -21.02 18.40
C HIS A 28 16.16 -20.18 17.86
N LEU A 29 15.43 -19.48 18.74
CA LEU A 29 14.22 -18.70 18.38
C LEU A 29 14.50 -17.22 18.08
N GLY A 30 15.74 -16.75 18.29
CA GLY A 30 16.11 -15.34 18.24
C GLY A 30 15.76 -14.57 19.53
N SER A 31 16.34 -13.38 19.68
CA SER A 31 16.11 -12.53 20.86
C SER A 31 14.75 -11.83 20.80
N PRO A 32 14.11 -11.50 21.95
CA PRO A 32 12.89 -10.69 21.97
C PRO A 32 13.06 -9.31 21.31
N ALA A 33 14.25 -8.72 21.42
CA ALA A 33 14.56 -7.43 20.81
C ALA A 33 14.54 -7.52 19.27
N GLU A 34 15.17 -8.56 18.70
CA GLU A 34 15.17 -8.78 17.25
C GLU A 34 13.76 -9.03 16.71
N ARG A 35 12.93 -9.80 17.43
CA ARG A 35 11.51 -10.00 17.05
C ARG A 35 10.72 -8.70 17.02
N ARG A 36 11.02 -7.74 17.91
CA ARG A 36 10.37 -6.42 17.91
C ARG A 36 10.80 -5.61 16.70
N LEU A 37 12.09 -5.59 16.38
CA LEU A 37 12.62 -4.89 15.20
C LEU A 37 12.05 -5.47 13.90
N ARG A 38 11.95 -6.80 13.79
CA ARG A 38 11.36 -7.45 12.62
C ARG A 38 9.89 -7.08 12.42
N ARG A 39 9.10 -7.05 13.50
CA ARG A 39 7.70 -6.57 13.45
C ARG A 39 7.59 -5.10 13.04
N LEU A 40 8.53 -4.28 13.49
CA LEU A 40 8.58 -2.87 13.10
C LEU A 40 8.84 -2.73 11.59
N ASP A 41 9.81 -3.48 11.06
CA ASP A 41 10.10 -3.48 9.62
C ASP A 41 8.94 -4.04 8.78
N GLU A 42 8.26 -5.08 9.27
CA GLU A 42 7.01 -5.58 8.67
C GLU A 42 5.94 -4.48 8.61
N GLU A 43 5.77 -3.70 9.68
CA GLU A 43 4.83 -2.57 9.69
C GLU A 43 5.22 -1.47 8.70
N ARG A 44 6.52 -1.15 8.58
CA ARG A 44 7.04 -0.22 7.56
C ARG A 44 6.68 -0.68 6.17
N VAL A 45 6.94 -1.95 5.83
CA VAL A 45 6.56 -2.54 4.53
C VAL A 45 5.06 -2.42 4.28
N GLN A 46 4.22 -2.73 5.27
CA GLN A 46 2.76 -2.61 5.13
C GLN A 46 2.33 -1.17 4.87
N ARG A 47 2.93 -0.17 5.53
CA ARG A 47 2.63 1.25 5.28
C ARG A 47 3.08 1.68 3.90
N LEU A 48 4.27 1.26 3.44
CA LEU A 48 4.74 1.55 2.09
C LEU A 48 3.81 0.95 1.01
N ARG A 49 3.29 -0.26 1.22
CA ARG A 49 2.26 -0.87 0.34
C ARG A 49 0.97 -0.04 0.29
N HIS A 50 0.52 0.47 1.44
CA HIS A 50 -0.64 1.37 1.48
C HIS A 50 -0.35 2.69 0.75
N LEU A 51 0.85 3.25 0.88
CA LEU A 51 1.25 4.46 0.16
C LEU A 51 1.28 4.23 -1.34
N GLU A 52 1.88 3.14 -1.81
CA GLU A 52 1.89 2.73 -3.21
C GLU A 52 0.46 2.68 -3.78
N SER A 53 -0.45 1.98 -3.09
CA SER A 53 -1.85 1.90 -3.50
C SER A 53 -2.56 3.26 -3.48
N SER A 54 -2.26 4.12 -2.50
CA SER A 54 -2.79 5.48 -2.43
C SER A 54 -2.35 6.34 -3.61
N ILE A 55 -1.07 6.23 -3.98
CA ILE A 55 -0.46 6.97 -5.08
C ILE A 55 -1.04 6.49 -6.41
N ASP A 56 -1.21 5.17 -6.60
CA ASP A 56 -1.86 4.62 -7.79
C ASP A 56 -3.30 5.13 -7.93
N LEU A 57 -4.08 5.10 -6.84
CA LEU A 57 -5.44 5.66 -6.83
C LEU A 57 -5.46 7.14 -7.18
N HIS A 58 -4.57 7.94 -6.59
CA HIS A 58 -4.46 9.37 -6.88
C HIS A 58 -4.10 9.62 -8.35
N LEU A 59 -3.14 8.87 -8.89
CA LEU A 59 -2.74 8.99 -10.29
C LEU A 59 -3.86 8.57 -11.24
N ARG A 60 -4.68 7.58 -10.88
CA ARG A 60 -5.86 7.18 -11.68
C ARG A 60 -6.94 8.26 -11.68
N SER A 61 -7.17 8.94 -10.55
CA SER A 61 -8.22 9.97 -10.43
C SER A 61 -7.80 11.33 -10.99
N GLU A 62 -6.62 11.81 -10.63
CA GLU A 62 -6.13 13.16 -10.97
C GLU A 62 -5.24 13.19 -12.22
N LYS A 63 -4.86 12.01 -12.75
CA LYS A 63 -3.94 11.84 -13.89
C LYS A 63 -2.53 12.41 -13.69
N VAL A 64 -2.19 12.80 -12.47
CA VAL A 64 -0.87 13.30 -12.06
C VAL A 64 -0.43 12.62 -10.76
N LEU A 65 0.88 12.47 -10.56
CA LEU A 65 1.43 12.01 -9.29
C LEU A 65 1.19 13.06 -8.19
N PRO A 66 1.00 12.64 -6.92
CA PRO A 66 0.83 13.58 -5.82
C PRO A 66 2.10 14.42 -5.63
N ALA A 67 1.96 15.72 -5.36
CA ALA A 67 3.11 16.59 -5.13
C ALA A 67 3.90 16.21 -3.87
N ASP A 68 3.20 15.68 -2.87
CA ASP A 68 3.77 15.18 -1.63
C ASP A 68 2.84 14.15 -0.97
N LEU A 69 3.36 13.38 0.00
CA LEU A 69 2.56 12.38 0.71
C LEU A 69 1.42 12.99 1.55
N LYS A 70 1.52 14.27 1.97
CA LYS A 70 0.44 14.94 2.74
C LYS A 70 -0.76 15.24 1.87
N SER A 71 -0.59 15.42 0.56
CA SER A 71 -1.68 15.61 -0.39
C SER A 71 -2.61 14.38 -0.47
N LEU A 72 -2.12 13.20 -0.08
CA LEU A 72 -2.88 11.97 0.07
C LEU A 72 -3.75 11.95 1.33
N ALA A 73 -3.50 12.83 2.32
CA ALA A 73 -4.20 12.86 3.61
C ALA A 73 -5.70 13.19 3.51
N ARG A 74 -6.20 13.58 2.33
CA ARG A 74 -7.63 13.70 2.04
C ARG A 74 -8.36 12.36 2.09
N LEU A 75 -7.64 11.23 2.03
CA LEU A 75 -8.20 9.91 2.26
C LEU A 75 -8.27 9.63 3.77
N PRO A 76 -9.42 9.16 4.32
CA PRO A 76 -9.64 9.00 5.77
C PRO A 76 -8.60 8.18 6.54
N TRP A 77 -7.87 7.31 5.84
CA TRP A 77 -6.86 6.39 6.37
C TRP A 77 -5.41 6.80 6.07
N ALA A 78 -5.19 7.81 5.22
CA ALA A 78 -3.86 8.18 4.75
C ALA A 78 -3.00 8.92 5.79
N GLY A 79 -3.62 9.59 6.77
CA GLY A 79 -2.90 10.38 7.77
C GLY A 79 -1.93 9.56 8.63
N GLN A 80 -2.22 8.29 8.88
CA GLN A 80 -1.38 7.44 9.72
C GLN A 80 -0.32 6.68 8.93
N VAL A 81 -0.54 6.37 7.65
CA VAL A 81 0.37 5.54 6.83
C VAL A 81 1.54 6.34 6.21
N THR A 82 1.47 7.67 6.24
CA THR A 82 2.49 8.56 5.66
C THR A 82 3.74 8.72 6.52
N PHE A 83 3.68 8.31 7.79
CA PHE A 83 4.77 8.45 8.76
C PHE A 83 5.31 7.10 9.21
N ASP A 84 6.60 7.07 9.52
CA ASP A 84 7.27 5.93 10.12
C ASP A 84 6.73 5.68 11.54
N PRO A 85 6.40 4.42 11.89
CA PRO A 85 5.84 4.10 13.21
C PRO A 85 6.80 4.27 14.39
N ASP A 86 8.11 4.36 14.16
CA ASP A 86 9.12 4.52 15.22
C ASP A 86 9.67 5.94 15.28
N SER A 87 10.12 6.50 14.15
CA SER A 87 10.68 7.85 14.13
C SER A 87 9.63 8.96 14.07
N HIS A 88 8.40 8.63 13.65
CA HIS A 88 7.34 9.59 13.31
C HIS A 88 7.71 10.61 12.22
N GLU A 89 8.79 10.35 11.47
CA GLU A 89 9.14 11.13 10.30
C GLU A 89 8.38 10.62 9.07
N PRO A 90 8.07 11.48 8.09
CA PRO A 90 7.43 11.02 6.86
C PRO A 90 8.35 10.06 6.10
N PHE A 91 7.76 9.04 5.46
CA PHE A 91 8.51 8.20 4.53
C PHE A 91 9.09 9.04 3.39
N GLY A 92 10.26 8.63 2.88
CA GLY A 92 10.85 9.32 1.74
C GLY A 92 9.99 9.10 0.50
N TYR A 93 9.68 10.18 -0.19
CA TYR A 93 8.93 10.15 -1.44
C TYR A 93 9.57 11.13 -2.42
N GLU A 94 9.80 10.66 -3.64
CA GLU A 94 10.41 11.47 -4.69
C GLU A 94 9.80 11.09 -6.04
N VAL A 95 9.36 12.10 -6.78
CA VAL A 95 8.88 11.96 -8.17
C VAL A 95 10.11 11.96 -9.07
N LEU A 96 10.28 10.89 -9.85
CA LEU A 96 11.41 10.70 -10.75
C LEU A 96 11.06 11.07 -12.21
N GLY A 97 9.76 11.16 -12.51
CA GLY A 97 9.23 11.51 -13.84
C GLY A 97 7.69 11.55 -13.81
N ASP A 98 7.06 11.67 -14.97
CA ASP A 98 5.61 11.88 -15.06
C ASP A 98 4.77 10.76 -14.44
N ARG A 99 5.28 9.53 -14.45
CA ARG A 99 4.62 8.33 -13.91
C ARG A 99 5.58 7.42 -13.14
N SER A 100 6.73 7.94 -12.75
CA SER A 100 7.74 7.23 -11.98
C SER A 100 8.03 7.94 -10.67
N TYR A 101 8.13 7.17 -9.60
CA TYR A 101 8.40 7.68 -8.26
C TYR A 101 9.12 6.64 -7.42
N ARG A 102 9.67 7.05 -6.28
CA ARG A 102 10.25 6.15 -5.30
C ARG A 102 9.71 6.37 -3.90
N LEU A 103 9.65 5.29 -3.14
CA LEU A 103 9.33 5.29 -1.71
C LEU A 103 10.49 4.74 -0.91
N CYS A 104 10.88 5.45 0.16
CA CYS A 104 12.02 5.10 1.00
C CYS A 104 11.62 4.91 2.45
N ALA A 105 12.26 3.94 3.11
CA ALA A 105 12.21 3.75 4.55
C ALA A 105 13.60 3.38 5.09
N GLU A 106 13.74 3.45 6.41
CA GLU A 106 14.91 2.97 7.13
C GLU A 106 14.56 1.70 7.88
N PHE A 107 15.23 0.59 7.55
CA PHE A 107 14.93 -0.72 8.11
C PHE A 107 15.95 -1.11 9.18
N ALA A 108 15.47 -1.73 10.26
CA ALA A 108 16.32 -2.10 11.38
C ALA A 108 17.06 -3.42 11.15
N LEU A 109 16.51 -4.32 10.33
CA LEU A 109 17.09 -5.63 10.03
C LEU A 109 16.97 -5.93 8.54
N PRO A 110 17.87 -6.76 7.97
CA PRO A 110 17.69 -7.23 6.61
C PRO A 110 16.55 -8.26 6.53
N THR A 111 15.90 -8.29 5.37
CA THR A 111 15.03 -9.41 5.00
C THR A 111 15.89 -10.67 4.81
N PRO A 112 15.55 -11.81 5.46
CA PRO A 112 16.27 -13.06 5.25
C PRO A 112 16.16 -13.52 3.79
N PRO A 113 17.21 -14.14 3.23
CA PRO A 113 17.15 -14.64 1.86
C PRO A 113 16.03 -15.68 1.74
N PRO A 114 15.29 -15.68 0.61
CA PRO A 114 14.28 -16.70 0.37
C PRO A 114 14.94 -18.08 0.22
N PRO A 115 14.17 -19.17 0.38
CA PRO A 115 14.60 -20.51 0.01
C PRO A 115 15.06 -20.58 -1.46
N PRO A 116 15.94 -21.54 -1.85
CA PRO A 116 16.50 -21.60 -3.20
C PRO A 116 15.47 -21.75 -4.33
N ASP A 117 14.28 -22.26 -4.02
CA ASP A 117 13.16 -22.46 -4.95
C ASP A 117 12.21 -21.26 -5.04
N ARG A 118 12.52 -20.16 -4.34
CA ARG A 118 11.69 -18.95 -4.31
C ARG A 118 12.52 -17.70 -4.63
N GLU A 119 11.91 -16.82 -5.40
CA GLU A 119 12.44 -15.48 -5.63
C GLU A 119 12.18 -14.58 -4.42
N ALA A 120 12.97 -13.51 -4.30
CA ALA A 120 12.80 -12.54 -3.24
C ALA A 120 11.52 -11.71 -3.48
N ASP A 121 10.80 -11.39 -2.40
CA ASP A 121 9.69 -10.44 -2.46
C ASP A 121 10.21 -9.08 -2.93
N PHE A 122 9.40 -8.34 -3.71
CA PHE A 122 9.75 -6.98 -4.14
C PHE A 122 10.08 -6.06 -2.95
N TRP A 123 9.42 -6.29 -1.81
CA TRP A 123 9.62 -5.57 -0.56
C TRP A 123 10.76 -6.13 0.30
N ALA A 124 11.60 -7.02 -0.23
CA ALA A 124 12.81 -7.43 0.45
C ALA A 124 13.80 -6.25 0.50
N HIS A 125 14.35 -6.00 1.68
CA HIS A 125 15.24 -4.87 1.93
C HIS A 125 16.52 -5.28 2.68
N PRO A 126 17.62 -4.54 2.50
CA PRO A 126 18.76 -4.58 3.42
C PRO A 126 18.41 -3.90 4.75
N GLU A 127 19.35 -3.97 5.69
CA GLU A 127 19.35 -3.07 6.85
C GLU A 127 19.71 -1.64 6.41
N GLY A 128 19.13 -0.64 7.07
CA GLY A 128 19.32 0.77 6.80
C GLY A 128 18.36 1.34 5.76
N LYS A 129 18.74 2.49 5.19
CA LYS A 129 17.91 3.20 4.21
C LYS A 129 17.81 2.43 2.90
N HIS A 130 16.59 2.13 2.49
CA HIS A 130 16.29 1.48 1.22
C HIS A 130 15.10 2.15 0.53
N CYS A 131 15.10 2.13 -0.80
CA CYS A 131 14.08 2.78 -1.61
C CYS A 131 13.61 1.86 -2.73
N TYR A 132 12.31 1.83 -2.92
CA TYR A 132 11.62 1.08 -3.96
C TYR A 132 11.18 2.04 -5.05
N GLU A 133 11.48 1.71 -6.30
CA GLU A 133 11.09 2.51 -7.46
C GLU A 133 9.87 1.89 -8.11
N PHE A 134 8.93 2.75 -8.48
CA PHE A 134 7.66 2.40 -9.10
C PHE A 134 7.54 3.12 -10.43
N GLU A 135 7.06 2.39 -11.42
CA GLU A 135 6.70 2.92 -12.73
C GLU A 135 5.27 2.52 -13.03
N VAL A 136 4.37 3.50 -13.11
CA VAL A 136 2.96 3.22 -13.40
C VAL A 136 2.77 3.24 -14.90
N LYS A 137 2.53 2.07 -15.50
CA LYS A 137 2.19 1.99 -16.92
C LYS A 137 0.92 2.80 -17.21
N PRO A 138 0.85 3.52 -18.35
CA PRO A 138 -0.41 4.07 -18.80
C PRO A 138 -1.40 2.92 -19.02
N ASP A 139 -2.68 3.18 -18.78
CA ASP A 139 -3.77 2.25 -19.07
C ASP A 139 -3.98 2.22 -20.59
N GLU A 140 -3.02 1.61 -21.28
CA GLU A 140 -3.08 1.36 -22.71
C GLU A 140 -3.71 -0.02 -22.87
N ASP A 141 -4.91 -0.03 -23.47
CA ASP A 141 -5.68 -1.21 -23.89
C ASP A 141 -6.60 -1.87 -22.84
N GLU A 142 -7.70 -1.18 -22.52
CA GLU A 142 -8.98 -1.85 -22.31
C GLU A 142 -9.72 -2.01 -23.66
N PRO A 143 -9.53 -3.12 -24.42
CA PRO A 143 -10.26 -3.37 -25.67
C PRO A 143 -11.78 -3.35 -25.50
N TRP A 144 -12.30 -3.53 -24.28
CA TRP A 144 -13.73 -3.47 -23.99
C TRP A 144 -14.33 -2.06 -24.07
N ARG A 145 -13.54 -0.98 -23.86
CA ARG A 145 -14.04 0.41 -23.99
C ARG A 145 -14.44 0.75 -25.44
N ARG A 146 -13.76 0.16 -26.43
CA ARG A 146 -14.10 0.34 -27.86
C ARG A 146 -15.41 -0.35 -28.25
N SER A 147 -15.85 -1.37 -27.51
CA SER A 147 -17.09 -2.11 -27.79
C SER A 147 -18.34 -1.43 -27.21
N ALA A 148 -18.19 -0.56 -26.20
CA ALA A 148 -19.30 0.20 -25.63
C ALA A 148 -19.62 1.47 -26.43
N GLU A 149 -18.64 2.03 -27.14
CA GLU A 149 -18.78 3.19 -28.02
C GLU A 149 -19.00 2.74 -29.49
N SER A 150 -19.95 1.84 -29.73
CA SER A 150 -20.45 1.61 -31.10
C SER A 150 -21.53 2.67 -31.37
N PRO A 151 -21.33 3.60 -32.32
CA PRO A 151 -22.35 4.59 -32.64
C PRO A 151 -23.58 3.88 -33.20
N SER A 152 -24.65 3.79 -32.40
CA SER A 152 -25.99 3.55 -32.88
C SER A 152 -26.54 4.84 -33.49
N GLU A 153 -25.89 5.33 -34.54
CA GLU A 153 -26.46 6.34 -35.43
C GLU A 153 -26.61 5.74 -36.82
N ALA A 154 -27.75 5.08 -37.03
CA ALA A 154 -28.41 5.09 -38.31
C ALA A 154 -29.74 5.82 -38.11
N GLY A 155 -29.68 7.15 -38.24
CA GLY A 155 -30.85 7.96 -38.47
C GLY A 155 -31.50 7.54 -39.79
N SER A 156 -32.76 7.13 -39.72
CA SER A 156 -33.65 6.98 -40.87
C SER A 156 -34.71 8.06 -40.74
N GLY A 157 -34.54 9.14 -41.49
CA GLY A 157 -35.61 10.11 -41.73
C GLY A 157 -36.63 9.56 -42.72
N GLN A 158 -37.91 9.83 -42.45
CA GLN A 158 -39.04 9.92 -43.39
C GLN A 158 -40.21 10.51 -42.56
N ALA A 159 -40.48 11.81 -42.65
CA ALA A 159 -41.23 12.52 -43.70
C ALA A 159 -42.75 12.25 -43.66
N GLU A 160 -43.45 13.34 -43.30
CA GLU A 160 -44.80 13.77 -43.72
C GLU A 160 -46.03 12.96 -43.30
N GLU A 161 -46.59 13.38 -42.16
CA GLU A 161 -47.99 13.18 -41.79
C GLU A 161 -48.84 14.31 -42.38
N SER A 162 -49.76 13.93 -43.27
CA SER A 162 -50.69 14.85 -43.95
C SER A 162 -52.09 14.82 -43.33
N SER A 163 -52.44 15.95 -42.67
CA SER A 163 -53.78 16.60 -42.68
C SER A 163 -54.94 15.99 -41.85
N PRO A 164 -56.04 16.73 -41.59
CA PRO A 164 -56.20 17.76 -40.54
C PRO A 164 -57.48 17.46 -39.66
N PRO A 165 -57.91 18.33 -38.71
CA PRO A 165 -58.83 19.42 -39.10
C PRO A 165 -58.80 20.69 -38.23
N GLY A 166 -59.25 21.80 -38.84
CA GLY A 166 -60.35 22.59 -38.27
C GLY A 166 -60.04 23.72 -37.27
N GLY A 167 -60.14 24.96 -37.78
CA GLY A 167 -61.02 26.00 -37.24
C GLY A 167 -60.56 26.81 -36.01
N LYS A 168 -60.64 28.15 -36.13
CA LYS A 168 -60.30 29.07 -35.03
C LYS A 168 -59.79 30.46 -35.46
N GLU A 169 -60.67 31.34 -35.91
CA GLU A 169 -60.45 32.76 -36.24
C GLU A 169 -60.04 33.65 -35.02
N PRO A 170 -59.79 34.97 -35.16
CA PRO A 170 -58.52 35.64 -34.90
C PRO A 170 -58.45 36.44 -33.58
N ALA A 171 -57.24 36.87 -33.23
CA ALA A 171 -56.93 37.77 -32.13
C ALA A 171 -57.05 39.25 -32.54
N GLU A 172 -57.87 40.02 -31.80
CA GLU A 172 -57.60 41.43 -31.44
C GLU A 172 -56.36 41.47 -30.51
N PRO A 173 -55.56 42.56 -30.43
CA PRO A 173 -56.04 43.88 -30.01
C PRO A 173 -55.28 45.13 -30.53
N ALA A 174 -55.75 46.30 -30.06
CA ALA A 174 -55.08 47.60 -29.89
C ALA A 174 -55.17 48.64 -31.04
N ASP A 175 -56.19 49.51 -30.98
CA ASP A 175 -56.15 50.85 -30.35
C ASP A 175 -57.58 51.32 -29.99
#